data_AF-A0A3S0W3C3-F1
#
_entry.id   AF-A0A3S0W3C3-F1
#
_cell.length_a   1.000
_cell.length_b   1.000
_cell.length_c   1.000
_cell.angle_alpha   90.00
_cell.angle_beta   90.00
_cell.angle_gamma   90.00
#
_symmetry.space_group_name_H-M   'P 1'
#
loop_
_entity.id
_entity.type
_entity.pdbx_description
1 polymer ?
#
loop_
_entity_poly.entity_id
_entity_poly.type
_entity_poly.pdbx_seq_one_letter_code
_entity_poly.pdbx_strand_id
1 'polypeptide(L)'
;DVVVPPPRDAGPGPRADEEAPGTWREDRAAYAEQIARCRAALHAGDSYELCLTTRFDADPGLRVNPLVLFHELAAHQPAPYAALLEHGTGARRWAVVSASPERFLAGREGRYSTKPIKGTAARLPDPAGDAEAARALAADPKTRAENLMIVDLLRNDLSRVCEPGSVQVPSLMAVESYASVHQLVSTVTGTARAGVEPVDVVRSLFPGGSMTGAPKRRSVELLAAWEASPRGVYSGALGMLSADGTTSLSVVIRTAVLAGGRWSVGAGGAIVADSDPAAEHDEVLLKARGLRRALARAAGTGLPTTAPDIA
;
A
#
# COMPACT_ATOMS: atom_id res chain seq x y z
N ASP A 1 -6.76 -10.69 -49.12
CA ASP A 1 -5.88 -9.55 -48.76
C ASP A 1 -6.61 -8.58 -47.85
N VAL A 2 -6.45 -8.75 -46.54
CA VAL A 2 -6.97 -7.81 -45.55
C VAL A 2 -5.95 -6.69 -45.39
N VAL A 3 -6.27 -5.52 -45.92
CA VAL A 3 -5.46 -4.31 -45.77
C VAL A 3 -5.56 -3.87 -44.31
N VAL A 4 -4.47 -4.05 -43.55
CA VAL A 4 -4.32 -3.50 -42.20
C VAL A 4 -4.09 -1.99 -42.36
N PRO A 5 -4.94 -1.12 -41.78
CA PRO A 5 -4.71 0.32 -41.85
C PRO A 5 -3.41 0.67 -41.11
N PRO A 6 -2.65 1.68 -41.58
CA PRO A 6 -1.44 2.11 -40.89
C PRO A 6 -1.77 2.57 -39.46
N PRO A 7 -0.85 2.36 -38.50
CA PRO A 7 -1.02 2.85 -37.15
C PRO A 7 -1.26 4.37 -37.18
N ARG A 8 -2.30 4.82 -36.49
CA ARG A 8 -2.54 6.26 -36.29
C ARG A 8 -1.33 6.83 -35.54
N ASP A 9 -0.79 7.95 -36.01
CA ASP A 9 0.24 8.71 -35.31
C ASP A 9 -0.18 8.94 -33.86
N ALA A 10 0.40 8.15 -32.95
CA ALA A 10 0.41 8.50 -31.55
C ALA A 10 1.29 9.74 -31.44
N GLY A 11 0.72 10.87 -31.02
CA GLY A 11 1.50 12.06 -30.68
C GLY A 11 2.61 11.70 -29.69
N PRO A 12 3.57 12.62 -29.43
CA PRO A 12 4.68 12.33 -28.53
C PRO A 12 4.12 11.79 -27.21
N GLY A 13 4.44 10.52 -26.91
CA GLY A 13 4.03 9.88 -25.68
C GLY A 13 4.48 10.72 -24.47
N PRO A 14 3.78 10.62 -23.33
CA PRO A 14 4.13 11.36 -22.13
C PRO A 14 5.61 11.12 -21.78
N ARG A 15 6.28 12.20 -21.34
CA ARG A 15 7.70 12.09 -20.93
C ARG A 15 7.81 11.14 -19.74
N ALA A 16 8.93 10.44 -19.60
CA ALA A 16 9.15 9.42 -18.56
C ALA A 16 8.85 9.91 -17.12
N ASP A 17 8.96 11.22 -16.89
CA ASP A 17 8.77 11.87 -15.59
C ASP A 17 7.39 12.54 -15.39
N GLU A 18 6.53 12.55 -16.40
CA GLU A 18 5.23 13.22 -16.33
C GLU A 18 4.26 12.46 -15.40
N GLU A 19 3.60 13.19 -14.51
CA GLU A 19 2.61 12.66 -13.58
C GLU A 19 1.21 12.95 -14.12
N ALA A 20 0.28 11.99 -13.96
CA ALA A 20 -1.10 12.20 -14.38
C ALA A 20 -1.71 13.46 -13.72
N PRO A 21 -2.47 14.26 -14.47
CA PRO A 21 -3.12 15.44 -13.93
C PRO A 21 -4.30 15.04 -13.04
N GLY A 22 -4.60 15.88 -12.06
CA GLY A 22 -5.61 15.61 -11.05
C GLY A 22 -5.45 16.50 -9.83
N THR A 23 -6.19 16.16 -8.78
CA THR A 23 -6.28 16.95 -7.55
C THR A 23 -6.06 16.08 -6.32
N TRP A 24 -5.33 16.60 -5.35
CA TRP A 24 -5.30 16.03 -4.01
C TRP A 24 -6.53 16.49 -3.25
N ARG A 25 -7.08 15.62 -2.41
CA ARG A 25 -8.23 15.96 -1.57
C ARG A 25 -7.92 17.07 -0.57
N GLU A 26 -6.75 16.99 0.03
CA GLU A 26 -6.20 18.01 0.90
C GLU A 26 -5.06 18.70 0.16
N ASP A 27 -5.04 20.03 0.20
CA ASP A 27 -3.83 20.76 -0.12
C ASP A 27 -2.82 20.64 1.04
N ARG A 28 -1.62 21.21 0.84
CA ARG A 28 -0.54 21.13 1.84
C ARG A 28 -0.96 21.73 3.19
N ALA A 29 -1.76 22.80 3.21
CA ALA A 29 -2.17 23.47 4.44
C ALA A 29 -3.20 22.63 5.19
N ALA A 30 -4.21 22.12 4.48
CA ALA A 30 -5.22 21.22 5.05
C ALA A 30 -4.61 19.92 5.58
N TYR A 31 -3.64 19.33 4.86
CA TYR A 31 -2.95 18.14 5.33
C TYR A 31 -2.08 18.42 6.56
N ALA A 32 -1.40 19.58 6.61
CA ALA A 32 -0.65 19.99 7.80
C ALA A 32 -1.55 20.19 9.03
N GLU A 33 -2.78 20.68 8.86
CA GLU A 33 -3.75 20.77 9.96
C GLU A 33 -4.16 19.38 10.46
N GLN A 34 -4.39 18.42 9.56
CA GLN A 34 -4.67 17.03 9.95
C GLN A 34 -3.49 16.42 10.73
N ILE A 35 -2.25 16.65 10.29
CA ILE A 35 -1.04 16.22 11.02
C ILE A 35 -0.99 16.86 12.42
N ALA A 36 -1.33 18.15 12.55
CA ALA A 36 -1.36 18.81 13.85
C ALA A 36 -2.38 18.16 14.80
N ARG A 37 -3.55 17.75 14.30
CA ARG A 37 -4.55 16.99 15.08
C ARG A 37 -4.02 15.62 15.51
N CYS A 38 -3.35 14.90 14.61
CA CYS A 38 -2.66 13.65 14.95
C CYS A 38 -1.66 13.87 16.09
N ARG A 39 -0.76 14.85 15.97
CA ARG A 39 0.24 15.15 17.01
C ARG A 39 -0.39 15.51 18.35
N ALA A 40 -1.47 16.30 18.35
CA ALA A 40 -2.18 16.65 19.57
C ALA A 40 -2.72 15.40 20.30
N ALA A 41 -3.30 14.44 19.56
CA ALA A 41 -3.77 13.18 20.13
C ALA A 41 -2.63 12.27 20.62
N LEU A 42 -1.49 12.25 19.91
CA LEU A 42 -0.29 11.53 20.36
C LEU A 42 0.24 12.11 21.69
N HIS A 43 0.32 13.43 21.81
CA HIS A 43 0.72 14.09 23.06
C HIS A 43 -0.29 13.91 24.20
N ALA A 44 -1.57 13.74 23.87
CA ALA A 44 -2.62 13.39 24.84
C ALA A 44 -2.58 11.92 25.28
N GLY A 45 -1.77 11.08 24.63
CA GLY A 45 -1.67 9.65 24.92
C GLY A 45 -2.81 8.81 24.34
N ASP A 46 -3.57 9.34 23.37
CA ASP A 46 -4.63 8.59 22.69
C ASP A 46 -4.09 7.48 21.77
N SER A 47 -2.89 7.69 21.24
CA SER A 47 -2.19 6.75 20.36
C SER A 47 -0.67 7.00 20.43
N TYR A 48 0.12 6.07 19.94
CA TYR A 48 1.57 6.17 19.77
C TYR A 48 1.99 6.47 18.33
N GLU A 49 1.17 6.05 17.36
CA GLU A 49 1.37 6.27 15.92
C GLU A 49 0.00 6.37 15.25
N LEU A 50 -0.15 7.24 14.26
CA LEU A 50 -1.36 7.35 13.43
C LEU A 50 -0.97 7.38 11.95
N CYS A 51 -1.38 6.38 11.17
CA CYS A 51 -1.18 6.35 9.73
C CYS A 51 -2.23 7.23 9.04
N LEU A 52 -1.92 8.53 8.89
CA LEU A 52 -2.77 9.50 8.23
C LEU A 52 -2.69 9.34 6.71
N THR A 53 -3.84 9.29 6.05
CA THR A 53 -3.91 9.09 4.59
C THR A 53 -4.67 10.20 3.88
N THR A 54 -4.36 10.36 2.60
CA THR A 54 -5.05 11.22 1.64
C THR A 54 -5.20 10.48 0.31
N ARG A 55 -5.86 11.11 -0.67
CA ARG A 55 -6.08 10.55 -2.00
C ARG A 55 -5.83 11.61 -3.06
N PHE A 56 -5.14 11.17 -4.11
CA PHE A 56 -5.09 11.86 -5.39
C PHE A 56 -6.21 11.33 -6.29
N ASP A 57 -7.04 12.22 -6.81
CA ASP A 57 -8.08 11.94 -7.80
C ASP A 57 -7.63 12.45 -9.16
N ALA A 58 -7.47 11.54 -10.11
CA ALA A 58 -7.09 11.89 -11.47
C ALA A 58 -8.21 12.66 -12.17
N ASP A 59 -7.85 13.48 -13.15
CA ASP A 59 -8.81 14.28 -13.90
C ASP A 59 -9.91 13.41 -14.54
N PRO A 60 -11.17 13.88 -14.59
CA PRO A 60 -12.30 13.11 -15.14
C PRO A 60 -12.13 12.71 -16.61
N GLY A 61 -11.24 13.39 -17.35
CA GLY A 61 -10.89 13.10 -18.74
C GLY A 61 -9.85 12.00 -18.91
N LEU A 62 -9.15 11.59 -17.86
CA LEU A 62 -8.10 10.58 -17.95
C LEU A 62 -8.72 9.22 -18.34
N ARG A 63 -8.22 8.62 -19.42
CA ARG A 63 -8.65 7.31 -19.91
C ARG A 63 -7.45 6.38 -19.90
N VAL A 64 -7.55 5.32 -19.10
CA VAL A 64 -6.50 4.32 -18.93
C VAL A 64 -7.14 2.94 -18.92
N ASN A 65 -6.60 2.02 -19.72
CA ASN A 65 -6.95 0.61 -19.65
C ASN A 65 -6.26 -0.01 -18.40
N PRO A 66 -7.00 -0.68 -17.49
CA PRO A 66 -6.41 -1.28 -16.28
C PRO A 66 -5.29 -2.28 -16.55
N LEU A 67 -5.36 -3.08 -17.62
CA LEU A 67 -4.32 -4.04 -18.00
C LEU A 67 -3.04 -3.34 -18.45
N VAL A 68 -3.18 -2.23 -19.19
CA VAL A 68 -2.03 -1.41 -19.58
C VAL A 68 -1.36 -0.81 -18.35
N LEU A 69 -2.15 -0.27 -17.41
CA LEU A 69 -1.61 0.24 -16.15
C LEU A 69 -0.89 -0.85 -15.34
N PHE A 70 -1.44 -2.07 -15.32
CA PHE A 70 -0.81 -3.20 -14.66
C PHE A 70 0.57 -3.53 -15.28
N HIS A 71 0.67 -3.56 -16.61
CA HIS A 71 1.96 -3.76 -17.29
C HIS A 71 2.95 -2.62 -17.03
N GLU A 72 2.50 -1.38 -17.05
CA GLU A 72 3.32 -0.21 -16.73
C GLU A 72 3.91 -0.29 -15.32
N LEU A 73 3.10 -0.72 -14.33
CA LEU A 73 3.56 -0.93 -12.96
C LEU A 73 4.50 -2.13 -12.84
N ALA A 74 4.20 -3.24 -13.50
CA ALA A 74 5.06 -4.43 -13.47
C ALA A 74 6.46 -4.13 -14.04
N ALA A 75 6.56 -3.29 -15.07
CA ALA A 75 7.82 -2.91 -15.69
C ALA A 75 8.67 -1.94 -14.84
N HIS A 76 8.05 -1.00 -14.12
CA HIS A 76 8.76 0.10 -13.46
C HIS A 76 8.77 0.03 -11.93
N GLN A 77 7.81 -0.68 -11.33
CA GLN A 77 7.65 -0.83 -9.89
C GLN A 77 7.33 -2.30 -9.53
N PRO A 78 8.23 -3.25 -9.88
CA PRO A 78 8.00 -4.65 -9.59
C PRO A 78 7.79 -4.86 -8.09
N ALA A 79 6.74 -5.60 -7.75
CA ALA A 79 6.37 -5.84 -6.37
C ALA A 79 5.89 -7.29 -6.18
N PRO A 80 6.22 -7.94 -5.04
CA PRO A 80 5.91 -9.34 -4.79
C PRO A 80 4.41 -9.65 -4.75
N TYR A 81 3.56 -8.64 -4.52
CA TYR A 81 2.11 -8.78 -4.48
C TYR A 81 1.41 -7.88 -5.49
N ALA A 82 1.99 -7.75 -6.69
CA ALA A 82 1.31 -7.08 -7.79
C ALA A 82 0.02 -7.82 -8.17
N ALA A 83 -1.06 -7.07 -8.40
CA ALA A 83 -2.37 -7.65 -8.71
C ALA A 83 -3.20 -6.71 -9.59
N LEU A 84 -4.01 -7.30 -10.47
CA LEU A 84 -5.10 -6.64 -11.18
C LEU A 84 -6.40 -7.37 -10.83
N LEU A 85 -7.35 -6.63 -10.27
CA LEU A 85 -8.72 -7.10 -10.05
C LEU A 85 -9.67 -6.16 -10.81
N GLU A 86 -10.46 -6.72 -11.71
CA GLU A 86 -11.44 -5.97 -12.51
C GLU A 86 -12.79 -6.64 -12.43
N HIS A 87 -13.86 -5.85 -12.34
CA HIS A 87 -15.22 -6.36 -12.32
C HIS A 87 -16.23 -5.33 -12.83
N GLY A 88 -17.36 -5.83 -13.33
CA GLY A 88 -18.47 -5.04 -13.83
C GLY A 88 -18.24 -4.50 -15.25
N THR A 89 -19.29 -3.94 -15.84
CA THR A 89 -19.29 -3.37 -17.19
C THR A 89 -19.88 -1.96 -17.20
N GLY A 90 -19.57 -1.19 -18.25
CA GLY A 90 -20.09 0.17 -18.43
C GLY A 90 -19.88 1.08 -17.22
N ALA A 91 -20.95 1.72 -16.75
CA ALA A 91 -20.91 2.64 -15.61
C ALA A 91 -20.66 1.95 -14.25
N ARG A 92 -20.81 0.63 -14.16
CA ARG A 92 -20.57 -0.15 -12.93
C ARG A 92 -19.18 -0.77 -12.87
N ARG A 93 -18.36 -0.55 -13.89
CA ARG A 93 -17.00 -1.08 -13.95
C ARG A 93 -16.12 -0.46 -12.86
N TRP A 94 -15.35 -1.31 -12.22
CA TRP A 94 -14.29 -0.89 -11.31
C TRP A 94 -13.05 -1.77 -11.49
N ALA A 95 -11.90 -1.22 -11.14
CA ALA A 95 -10.64 -1.95 -11.18
C ALA A 95 -9.74 -1.55 -10.01
N VAL A 96 -8.93 -2.49 -9.55
CA VAL A 96 -7.88 -2.30 -8.54
C VAL A 96 -6.58 -2.78 -9.17
N VAL A 97 -5.65 -1.86 -9.39
CA VAL A 97 -4.33 -2.15 -9.97
C VAL A 97 -3.28 -1.87 -8.93
N SER A 98 -2.71 -2.93 -8.36
CA SER A 98 -1.85 -2.89 -7.18
C SER A 98 -0.42 -3.31 -7.51
N ALA A 99 0.54 -2.61 -6.92
CA ALA A 99 1.96 -2.98 -6.89
C ALA A 99 2.44 -3.04 -5.43
N SER A 100 1.67 -3.73 -4.57
CA SER A 100 1.93 -3.75 -3.13
C SER A 100 3.23 -4.50 -2.79
N PRO A 101 4.13 -3.89 -2.01
CA PRO A 101 5.31 -4.57 -1.47
C PRO A 101 5.00 -5.40 -0.22
N GLU A 102 3.86 -5.17 0.44
CA GLU A 102 3.65 -5.59 1.83
C GLU A 102 2.65 -6.73 1.94
N ARG A 103 3.07 -7.79 2.64
CA ARG A 103 2.20 -8.92 2.98
C ARG A 103 1.32 -8.53 4.16
N PHE A 104 0.02 -8.59 3.95
CA PHE A 104 -0.94 -8.54 5.06
C PHE A 104 -0.96 -9.88 5.82
N LEU A 105 -1.20 -10.98 5.11
CA LEU A 105 -1.33 -12.31 5.69
C LEU A 105 -0.93 -13.39 4.68
N ALA A 106 -0.11 -14.35 5.10
CA ALA A 106 0.04 -15.63 4.40
C ALA A 106 -0.26 -16.77 5.36
N GLY A 107 -0.93 -17.81 4.90
CA GLY A 107 -1.33 -18.94 5.73
C GLY A 107 -1.44 -20.24 4.97
N ARG A 108 -1.12 -21.34 5.65
CA ARG A 108 -1.30 -22.71 5.16
C ARG A 108 -1.32 -23.66 6.35
N GLU A 109 -2.19 -24.66 6.34
CA GLU A 109 -2.25 -25.71 7.37
C GLU A 109 -2.30 -25.13 8.80
N GLY A 110 -3.14 -24.11 9.01
CA GLY A 110 -3.30 -23.45 10.31
C GLY A 110 -2.13 -22.58 10.77
N ARG A 111 -1.05 -22.46 10.00
CA ARG A 111 0.11 -21.60 10.31
C ARG A 111 -0.01 -20.30 9.53
N TYR A 112 0.04 -19.18 10.23
CA TYR A 112 -0.11 -17.85 9.63
C TYR A 112 1.14 -16.99 9.86
N SER A 113 1.41 -16.10 8.92
CA SER A 113 2.51 -15.13 8.98
C SER A 113 2.08 -13.78 8.42
N THR A 114 2.53 -12.72 9.06
CA THR A 114 2.43 -11.34 8.56
C THR A 114 3.84 -10.73 8.52
N LYS A 115 4.07 -9.83 7.58
CA LYS A 115 5.38 -9.19 7.38
C LYS A 115 5.24 -7.66 7.29
N PRO A 116 5.15 -6.95 8.43
CA PRO A 116 5.14 -5.50 8.41
C PRO A 116 6.48 -4.95 7.90
N ILE A 117 6.39 -3.88 7.12
CA ILE A 117 7.55 -3.16 6.57
C ILE A 117 7.55 -1.74 7.13
N LYS A 118 8.71 -1.26 7.58
CA LYS A 118 8.92 0.15 7.95
C LYS A 118 10.25 0.64 7.40
N GLY A 119 10.29 1.88 6.94
CA GLY A 119 11.48 2.46 6.33
C GLY A 119 11.87 1.80 5.00
N THR A 120 12.50 2.57 4.14
CA THR A 120 12.95 2.12 2.82
C THR A 120 14.15 2.96 2.43
N ALA A 121 15.21 2.31 1.98
CA ALA A 121 16.37 2.99 1.40
C ALA A 121 16.52 2.56 -0.06
N ALA A 122 16.94 3.48 -0.94
CA ALA A 122 17.21 3.14 -2.33
C ALA A 122 18.44 2.22 -2.44
N ARG A 123 18.43 1.28 -3.39
CA ARG A 123 19.65 0.57 -3.78
C ARG A 123 20.60 1.53 -4.47
N LEU A 124 21.89 1.40 -4.18
CA LEU A 124 22.93 2.22 -4.80
C LEU A 124 23.80 1.37 -5.73
N PRO A 125 24.27 1.91 -6.88
CA PRO A 125 25.17 1.19 -7.78
C PRO A 125 26.53 0.88 -7.16
N ASP A 126 27.01 1.76 -6.26
CA ASP A 126 28.25 1.56 -5.52
C ASP A 126 28.03 0.57 -4.36
N PRO A 127 28.71 -0.59 -4.32
CA PRO A 127 28.50 -1.60 -3.27
C PRO A 127 28.79 -1.10 -1.85
N ALA A 128 29.76 -0.21 -1.67
CA ALA A 128 30.10 0.33 -0.35
C ALA A 128 28.99 1.28 0.14
N GLY A 129 28.54 2.20 -0.72
CA GLY A 129 27.40 3.06 -0.47
C GLY A 129 26.10 2.27 -0.24
N ASP A 130 25.84 1.22 -1.03
CA ASP A 130 24.65 0.36 -0.88
C ASP A 130 24.61 -0.32 0.48
N ALA A 131 25.76 -0.84 0.94
CA ALA A 131 25.90 -1.44 2.27
C ALA A 131 25.77 -0.41 3.40
N GLU A 132 26.26 0.83 3.20
CA GLU A 132 26.04 1.92 4.16
C GLU A 132 24.55 2.31 4.23
N ALA A 133 23.87 2.42 3.09
CA ALA A 133 22.43 2.72 3.05
C ALA A 133 21.61 1.66 3.80
N ALA A 134 21.95 0.38 3.63
CA ALA A 134 21.34 -0.72 4.38
C ALA A 134 21.64 -0.63 5.89
N ARG A 135 22.89 -0.34 6.28
CA ARG A 135 23.26 -0.16 7.69
C ARG A 135 22.57 1.04 8.33
N ALA A 136 22.49 2.16 7.62
CA ALA A 136 21.79 3.36 8.07
C ALA A 136 20.29 3.09 8.30
N LEU A 137 19.63 2.39 7.36
CA LEU A 137 18.23 1.95 7.54
C LEU A 137 18.07 1.04 8.76
N ALA A 138 18.99 0.11 8.99
CA ALA A 138 18.96 -0.81 10.13
C ALA A 138 19.13 -0.11 11.49
N ALA A 139 19.87 1.01 11.52
CA ALA A 139 20.19 1.79 12.71
C ALA A 139 19.23 2.95 12.97
N ASP A 140 18.38 3.33 12.00
CA ASP A 140 17.48 4.48 12.13
C ASP A 140 16.49 4.32 13.30
N PRO A 141 16.58 5.15 14.35
CA PRO A 141 15.81 4.96 15.58
C PRO A 141 14.30 5.16 15.35
N LYS A 142 13.89 6.09 14.46
CA LYS A 142 12.48 6.32 14.12
C LYS A 142 11.88 5.06 13.48
N THR A 143 12.49 4.58 12.41
CA THR A 143 12.05 3.39 11.68
C THR A 143 11.97 2.15 12.57
N ARG A 144 12.96 1.97 13.45
CA ARG A 144 12.97 0.86 14.42
C ARG A 144 11.84 0.98 15.43
N ALA A 145 11.59 2.17 15.97
CA ALA A 145 10.50 2.39 16.92
C ALA A 145 9.13 2.09 16.28
N GLU A 146 8.88 2.63 15.09
CA GLU A 146 7.65 2.33 14.33
C GLU A 146 7.50 0.84 14.04
N ASN A 147 8.58 0.16 13.62
CA ASN A 147 8.53 -1.26 13.33
C ASN A 147 8.19 -2.07 14.59
N LEU A 148 8.80 -1.74 15.73
CA LEU A 148 8.53 -2.42 17.00
C LEU A 148 7.07 -2.28 17.42
N MET A 149 6.51 -1.07 17.30
CA MET A 149 5.11 -0.80 17.61
C MET A 149 4.17 -1.67 16.77
N ILE A 150 4.41 -1.75 15.46
CA ILE A 150 3.59 -2.57 14.56
C ILE A 150 3.79 -4.07 14.83
N VAL A 151 5.01 -4.52 15.12
CA VAL A 151 5.28 -5.92 15.50
C VAL A 151 4.48 -6.28 16.74
N ASP A 152 4.49 -5.45 17.78
CA ASP A 152 3.78 -5.75 19.01
C ASP A 152 2.26 -5.77 18.81
N LEU A 153 1.73 -4.81 18.04
CA LEU A 153 0.33 -4.80 17.62
C LEU A 153 -0.06 -6.10 16.91
N LEU A 154 0.76 -6.56 15.95
CA LEU A 154 0.47 -7.78 15.18
C LEU A 154 0.63 -9.05 16.02
N ARG A 155 1.54 -9.08 17.00
CA ARG A 155 1.62 -10.16 17.98
C ARG A 155 0.34 -10.27 18.80
N ASN A 156 -0.18 -9.12 19.26
CA ASN A 156 -1.44 -9.06 20.00
C ASN A 156 -2.64 -9.46 19.12
N ASP A 157 -2.65 -9.11 17.84
CA ASP A 157 -3.74 -9.47 16.94
C ASP A 157 -3.74 -10.97 16.62
N LEU A 158 -2.57 -11.57 16.41
CA LEU A 158 -2.44 -13.02 16.21
C LEU A 158 -2.79 -13.79 17.50
N SER A 159 -2.38 -13.32 18.68
CA SER A 159 -2.63 -14.03 19.94
C SER A 159 -4.12 -14.24 20.24
N ARG A 160 -4.99 -13.37 19.71
CA ARG A 160 -6.45 -13.50 19.80
C ARG A 160 -6.98 -14.76 19.13
N VAL A 161 -6.33 -15.29 18.10
CA VAL A 161 -6.79 -16.43 17.29
C VAL A 161 -5.82 -17.62 17.28
N CYS A 162 -4.58 -17.41 17.72
CA CYS A 162 -3.55 -18.45 17.80
C CYS A 162 -3.51 -19.19 19.13
N GLU A 163 -2.88 -20.36 19.13
CA GLU A 163 -2.59 -21.14 20.33
C GLU A 163 -1.66 -20.35 21.26
N PRO A 164 -1.90 -20.35 22.59
CA PRO A 164 -1.00 -19.72 23.54
C PRO A 164 0.45 -20.21 23.36
N GLY A 165 1.39 -19.27 23.30
CA GLY A 165 2.82 -19.57 23.10
C GLY A 165 3.24 -19.85 21.65
N SER A 166 2.31 -20.02 20.70
CA SER A 166 2.64 -20.24 19.29
C SER A 166 3.02 -18.97 18.52
N VAL A 167 2.67 -17.79 19.06
CA VAL A 167 2.99 -16.50 18.42
C VAL A 167 4.46 -16.16 18.63
N GLN A 168 5.20 -16.06 17.53
CA GLN A 168 6.66 -15.87 17.52
C GLN A 168 7.05 -14.74 16.57
N VAL A 169 8.22 -14.14 16.80
CA VAL A 169 8.83 -13.14 15.92
C VAL A 169 10.15 -13.70 15.39
N PRO A 170 10.13 -14.63 14.42
CA PRO A 170 11.35 -15.28 13.92
C PRO A 170 12.33 -14.33 13.24
N SER A 171 11.89 -13.14 12.81
CA SER A 171 12.73 -12.09 12.26
C SER A 171 12.23 -10.74 12.76
N LEU A 172 13.10 -9.97 13.41
CA LEU A 172 12.78 -8.65 13.96
C LEU A 172 13.72 -7.62 13.34
N MET A 173 13.16 -6.66 12.60
CA MET A 173 13.87 -5.54 11.99
C MET A 173 15.05 -5.98 11.12
N ALA A 174 14.86 -7.03 10.33
CA ALA A 174 15.87 -7.47 9.37
C ALA A 174 15.81 -6.60 8.12
N VAL A 175 16.97 -6.25 7.58
CA VAL A 175 17.04 -5.59 6.27
C VAL A 175 16.87 -6.66 5.19
N GLU A 176 15.81 -6.56 4.39
CA GLU A 176 15.62 -7.34 3.17
C GLU A 176 15.95 -6.46 1.96
N SER A 177 16.87 -6.93 1.10
CA SER A 177 17.31 -6.21 -0.11
C SER A 177 16.59 -6.73 -1.35
N TYR A 178 15.89 -5.83 -2.04
CA TYR A 178 15.20 -6.06 -3.31
C TYR A 178 15.96 -5.39 -4.46
N ALA A 179 15.47 -5.55 -5.70
CA ALA A 179 16.12 -5.04 -6.90
C ALA A 179 16.39 -3.52 -6.85
N SER A 180 15.45 -2.73 -6.32
CA SER A 180 15.53 -1.26 -6.31
C SER A 180 15.56 -0.63 -4.91
N VAL A 181 15.23 -1.38 -3.86
CA VAL A 181 15.20 -0.86 -2.48
C VAL A 181 15.71 -1.86 -1.44
N HIS A 182 16.18 -1.34 -0.30
CA HIS A 182 16.28 -2.04 0.98
C HIS A 182 15.05 -1.73 1.84
N GLN A 183 14.59 -2.69 2.63
CA GLN A 183 13.43 -2.54 3.51
C GLN A 183 13.69 -3.13 4.90
N LEU A 184 13.23 -2.46 5.96
CA LEU A 184 13.26 -3.03 7.31
C LEU A 184 11.99 -3.86 7.52
N VAL A 185 12.16 -5.17 7.59
CA VAL A 185 11.08 -6.15 7.62
C VAL A 185 11.12 -6.93 8.92
N SER A 186 9.96 -7.10 9.53
CA SER A 186 9.77 -8.06 10.61
C SER A 186 8.81 -9.15 10.16
N THR A 187 8.91 -10.33 10.76
CA THR A 187 7.99 -11.45 10.51
C THR A 187 7.37 -11.85 11.83
N VAL A 188 6.04 -11.85 11.91
CA VAL A 188 5.28 -12.39 13.04
C VAL A 188 4.52 -13.60 12.56
N THR A 189 4.64 -14.71 13.28
CA THR A 189 3.99 -15.99 12.95
C THR A 189 3.14 -16.49 14.10
N GLY A 190 2.13 -17.31 13.82
CA GLY A 190 1.37 -18.03 14.85
C GLY A 190 0.66 -19.26 14.29
N THR A 191 0.35 -20.21 15.17
CA THR A 191 -0.47 -21.39 14.85
C THR A 191 -1.89 -21.09 15.31
N ALA A 192 -2.86 -21.09 14.40
CA ALA A 192 -4.27 -20.90 14.72
C ALA A 192 -4.79 -22.04 15.61
N ARG A 193 -5.70 -21.72 16.53
CA ARG A 193 -6.36 -22.74 17.36
C ARG A 193 -7.24 -23.65 16.51
N ALA A 194 -7.55 -24.84 17.03
CA ALA A 194 -8.51 -25.73 16.42
C ALA A 194 -9.85 -25.01 16.13
N GLY A 195 -10.38 -25.19 14.93
CA GLY A 195 -11.64 -24.59 14.47
C GLY A 195 -11.55 -23.13 14.02
N VAL A 196 -10.36 -22.49 14.07
CA VAL A 196 -10.16 -21.15 13.52
C VAL A 196 -9.92 -21.24 12.02
N GLU A 197 -10.77 -20.58 11.23
CA GLU A 197 -10.65 -20.54 9.77
C GLU A 197 -9.82 -19.33 9.31
N PRO A 198 -9.29 -19.34 8.07
CA PRO A 198 -8.55 -18.20 7.52
C PRO A 198 -9.26 -16.84 7.64
N VAL A 199 -10.59 -16.82 7.47
CA VAL A 199 -11.39 -15.60 7.58
C VAL A 199 -11.38 -15.03 9.00
N ASP A 200 -11.30 -15.86 10.03
CA ASP A 200 -11.23 -15.42 11.43
C ASP A 200 -9.88 -14.78 11.73
N VAL A 201 -8.81 -15.32 11.15
CA VAL A 201 -7.48 -14.72 11.24
C VAL A 201 -7.46 -13.36 10.54
N VAL A 202 -8.04 -13.27 9.33
CA VAL A 202 -8.20 -11.99 8.63
C VAL A 202 -8.97 -11.00 9.49
N ARG A 203 -10.12 -11.37 10.06
CA ARG A 203 -10.93 -10.50 10.93
C ARG A 203 -10.17 -10.01 12.16
N SER A 204 -9.31 -10.84 12.74
CA SER A 204 -8.51 -10.46 13.91
C SER A 204 -7.41 -9.45 13.55
N LEU A 205 -6.77 -9.62 12.40
CA LEU A 205 -5.66 -8.77 11.97
C LEU A 205 -6.11 -7.52 11.21
N PHE A 206 -7.31 -7.49 10.64
CA PHE A 206 -7.77 -6.40 9.80
C PHE A 206 -8.27 -5.20 10.61
N PRO A 207 -8.03 -3.95 10.17
CA PRO A 207 -7.16 -3.55 9.06
C PRO A 207 -5.66 -3.68 9.39
N GLY A 208 -4.83 -3.67 8.34
CA GLY A 208 -3.37 -3.87 8.45
C GLY A 208 -2.72 -2.88 9.41
N GLY A 209 -1.89 -3.39 10.33
CA GLY A 209 -1.29 -2.59 11.41
C GLY A 209 -0.55 -1.35 10.91
N SER A 210 0.28 -1.50 9.89
CA SER A 210 1.06 -0.43 9.25
C SER A 210 0.21 0.69 8.64
N MET A 211 -1.07 0.42 8.36
CA MET A 211 -2.02 1.37 7.79
C MET A 211 -3.02 1.89 8.80
N THR A 212 -2.78 1.74 10.10
CA THR A 212 -3.70 2.17 11.15
C THR A 212 -3.01 3.06 12.16
N GLY A 213 -2.44 2.47 13.21
CA GLY A 213 -1.87 3.13 14.36
C GLY A 213 -1.92 2.21 15.56
N ALA A 214 -1.30 2.60 16.66
CA ALA A 214 -1.22 1.77 17.87
C ALA A 214 -1.60 2.61 19.09
N PRO A 215 -2.66 2.27 19.86
CA PRO A 215 -3.55 1.11 19.72
C PRO A 215 -4.51 1.19 18.52
N LYS A 216 -4.72 0.06 17.82
CA LYS A 216 -5.44 -0.02 16.54
C LYS A 216 -6.82 0.61 16.56
N ARG A 217 -7.69 0.18 17.49
CA ARG A 217 -9.09 0.59 17.51
C ARG A 217 -9.23 2.11 17.69
N ARG A 218 -8.56 2.67 18.70
CA ARG A 218 -8.57 4.10 18.97
C ARG A 218 -8.00 4.90 17.80
N SER A 219 -6.92 4.41 17.20
CA SER A 219 -6.31 5.04 16.02
C SER A 219 -7.27 5.12 14.84
N VAL A 220 -7.98 4.02 14.53
CA VAL A 220 -8.97 3.97 13.45
C VAL A 220 -10.15 4.91 13.72
N GLU A 221 -10.63 4.99 14.97
CA GLU A 221 -11.72 5.92 15.35
C GLU A 221 -11.32 7.38 15.14
N LEU A 222 -10.09 7.76 15.51
CA LEU A 222 -9.55 9.10 15.30
C LEU A 222 -9.38 9.43 13.81
N LEU A 223 -8.76 8.52 13.06
CA LEU A 223 -8.54 8.68 11.62
C LEU A 223 -9.85 8.81 10.86
N ALA A 224 -10.85 7.99 11.20
CA ALA A 224 -12.18 8.07 10.59
C ALA A 224 -12.90 9.40 10.85
N ALA A 225 -12.59 10.08 11.97
CA ALA A 225 -13.16 11.38 12.29
C ALA A 225 -12.45 12.56 11.61
N TRP A 226 -11.21 12.38 11.14
CA TRP A 226 -10.40 13.47 10.61
C TRP A 226 -10.15 13.40 9.11
N GLU A 227 -10.07 12.19 8.54
CA GLU A 227 -9.92 12.01 7.10
C GLU A 227 -11.21 12.45 6.39
N ALA A 228 -11.07 13.12 5.24
CA ALA A 228 -12.21 13.70 4.53
C ALA A 228 -13.21 12.65 3.99
N SER A 229 -12.87 11.36 4.00
CA SER A 229 -13.77 10.28 3.59
C SER A 229 -13.26 8.89 3.94
N PRO A 230 -14.08 7.84 3.77
CA PRO A 230 -13.61 6.46 3.80
C PRO A 230 -12.50 6.18 2.77
N ARG A 231 -11.52 5.36 3.17
CA ARG A 231 -10.39 4.94 2.32
C ARG A 231 -10.79 3.98 1.19
N GLY A 232 -11.97 3.37 1.28
CA GLY A 232 -12.43 2.37 0.30
C GLY A 232 -11.55 1.13 0.33
N VAL A 233 -11.08 0.68 -0.84
CA VAL A 233 -10.20 -0.49 -0.95
C VAL A 233 -8.77 -0.17 -0.49
N TYR A 234 -8.34 1.10 -0.56
CA TYR A 234 -7.02 1.53 -0.08
C TYR A 234 -6.88 1.27 1.43
N SER A 235 -5.70 0.83 1.87
CA SER A 235 -5.42 0.29 3.21
C SER A 235 -6.16 -1.01 3.58
N GLY A 236 -6.92 -1.59 2.64
CA GLY A 236 -7.55 -2.90 2.80
C GLY A 236 -6.60 -4.07 2.58
N ALA A 237 -7.15 -5.22 2.20
CA ALA A 237 -6.39 -6.41 1.84
C ALA A 237 -6.83 -6.95 0.47
N LEU A 238 -5.87 -7.42 -0.33
CA LEU A 238 -6.12 -7.99 -1.66
C LEU A 238 -5.30 -9.28 -1.86
N GLY A 239 -5.96 -10.33 -2.35
CA GLY A 239 -5.34 -11.60 -2.68
C GLY A 239 -6.35 -12.74 -2.67
N MET A 240 -5.96 -13.91 -2.16
CA MET A 240 -6.77 -15.13 -2.23
C MET A 240 -6.91 -15.84 -0.88
N LEU A 241 -8.08 -16.45 -0.71
CA LEU A 241 -8.41 -17.46 0.30
C LEU A 241 -8.87 -18.71 -0.46
N SER A 242 -8.07 -19.76 -0.41
CA SER A 242 -8.33 -21.01 -1.13
C SER A 242 -9.11 -22.00 -0.27
N ALA A 243 -9.85 -22.91 -0.91
CA ALA A 243 -10.64 -23.95 -0.23
C ALA A 243 -9.78 -24.94 0.59
N ASP A 244 -8.51 -25.08 0.24
CA ASP A 244 -7.52 -25.87 1.00
C ASP A 244 -6.96 -25.14 2.23
N GLY A 245 -7.46 -23.93 2.52
CA GLY A 245 -6.99 -23.07 3.60
C GLY A 245 -5.76 -22.23 3.25
N THR A 246 -5.19 -22.37 2.05
CA THR A 246 -4.09 -21.52 1.59
C THR A 246 -4.55 -20.06 1.52
N THR A 247 -3.80 -19.17 2.17
CA THR A 247 -4.11 -17.75 2.27
C THR A 247 -2.91 -16.94 1.78
N SER A 248 -3.15 -15.97 0.91
CA SER A 248 -2.14 -15.00 0.48
C SER A 248 -2.82 -13.67 0.24
N LEU A 249 -2.59 -12.72 1.14
CA LEU A 249 -3.19 -11.39 1.13
C LEU A 249 -2.09 -10.35 1.30
N SER A 250 -2.16 -9.31 0.47
CA SER A 250 -1.32 -8.12 0.55
C SER A 250 -2.08 -6.95 1.16
N VAL A 251 -1.36 -6.01 1.75
CA VAL A 251 -1.94 -4.73 2.14
C VAL A 251 -2.20 -3.92 0.87
N VAL A 252 -3.37 -3.27 0.74
CA VAL A 252 -3.67 -2.43 -0.42
C VAL A 252 -2.99 -1.07 -0.27
N ILE A 253 -1.73 -1.04 -0.66
CA ILE A 253 -0.88 0.15 -0.80
C ILE A 253 -0.18 0.10 -2.14
N ARG A 254 0.29 1.27 -2.60
CA ARG A 254 0.81 1.43 -3.97
C ARG A 254 -0.19 0.87 -4.99
N THR A 255 -1.43 1.36 -4.91
CA THR A 255 -2.57 0.88 -5.70
C THR A 255 -3.32 2.04 -6.35
N ALA A 256 -3.66 1.89 -7.62
CA ALA A 256 -4.62 2.75 -8.32
C ALA A 256 -5.99 2.07 -8.39
N VAL A 257 -7.05 2.83 -8.12
CA VAL A 257 -8.43 2.33 -8.11
C VAL A 257 -9.25 3.09 -9.14
N LEU A 258 -9.89 2.36 -10.05
CA LEU A 258 -10.92 2.87 -10.96
C LEU A 258 -12.29 2.61 -10.34
N ALA A 259 -13.07 3.65 -10.09
CA ALA A 259 -14.46 3.53 -9.65
C ALA A 259 -15.27 4.73 -10.16
N GLY A 260 -16.51 4.52 -10.61
CA GLY A 260 -17.35 5.59 -11.14
C GLY A 260 -16.71 6.34 -12.32
N GLY A 261 -15.91 5.63 -13.13
CA GLY A 261 -15.18 6.20 -14.27
C GLY A 261 -13.99 7.11 -13.90
N ARG A 262 -13.57 7.15 -12.63
CA ARG A 262 -12.42 7.95 -12.17
C ARG A 262 -11.33 7.09 -11.56
N TRP A 263 -10.08 7.43 -11.88
CA TRP A 263 -8.91 6.84 -11.25
C TRP A 263 -8.54 7.61 -9.99
N SER A 264 -8.15 6.89 -8.96
CA SER A 264 -7.67 7.47 -7.72
C SER A 264 -6.48 6.68 -7.16
N VAL A 265 -5.60 7.37 -6.43
CA VAL A 265 -4.41 6.81 -5.80
C VAL A 265 -4.39 7.25 -4.33
N GLY A 266 -4.43 6.29 -3.42
CA GLY A 266 -4.26 6.55 -1.99
C GLY A 266 -2.78 6.64 -1.60
N ALA A 267 -2.46 7.53 -0.67
CA ALA A 267 -1.14 7.66 -0.09
C ALA A 267 -1.22 8.11 1.37
N GLY A 268 -0.21 7.80 2.17
CA GLY A 268 -0.20 8.13 3.60
C GLY A 268 1.15 7.85 4.26
N GLY A 269 1.24 8.26 5.51
CA GLY A 269 2.45 8.18 6.33
C GLY A 269 2.12 7.98 7.80
N ALA A 270 3.06 7.40 8.53
CA ALA A 270 2.96 7.24 9.97
C ALA A 270 3.31 8.56 10.66
N ILE A 271 2.31 9.17 11.31
CA ILE A 271 2.53 10.36 12.12
C ILE A 271 2.91 9.91 13.52
N VAL A 272 4.07 10.37 13.97
CA VAL A 272 4.58 10.24 15.34
C VAL A 272 4.67 11.63 15.99
N ALA A 273 4.94 11.69 17.30
CA ALA A 273 4.94 12.96 18.05
C ALA A 273 5.91 14.01 17.45
N ASP A 274 7.04 13.53 16.94
CA ASP A 274 8.13 14.34 16.36
C ASP A 274 8.05 14.48 14.82
N SER A 275 6.94 14.05 14.20
CA SER A 275 6.75 14.19 12.75
C SER A 275 6.73 15.66 12.33
N ASP A 276 7.52 16.00 11.31
CA ASP A 276 7.53 17.31 10.66
C ASP A 276 6.44 17.36 9.56
N PRO A 277 5.46 18.29 9.63
CA PRO A 277 4.35 18.31 8.67
C PRO A 277 4.77 18.45 7.20
N ALA A 278 5.85 19.19 6.92
CA ALA A 278 6.30 19.40 5.55
C ALA A 278 6.96 18.13 4.99
N ALA A 279 7.82 17.48 5.78
CA ALA A 279 8.47 16.23 5.42
C ALA A 279 7.45 15.08 5.21
N GLU A 280 6.45 14.95 6.08
CA GLU A 280 5.41 13.92 5.95
C GLU A 280 4.55 14.14 4.69
N HIS A 281 4.21 15.39 4.37
CA HIS A 281 3.52 15.71 3.12
C HIS A 281 4.36 15.38 1.89
N ASP A 282 5.66 15.71 1.91
CA ASP A 282 6.58 15.38 0.82
C ASP A 282 6.74 13.87 0.62
N GLU A 283 6.71 13.10 1.71
CA GLU A 283 6.71 11.64 1.67
C GLU A 283 5.43 11.06 1.04
N VAL A 284 4.26 11.61 1.36
CA VAL A 284 2.98 11.22 0.72
C VAL A 284 3.03 11.44 -0.78
N LEU A 285 3.51 12.61 -1.22
CA LEU A 285 3.68 12.93 -2.64
C LEU A 285 4.64 11.94 -3.32
N LEU A 286 5.77 11.64 -2.66
CA LEU A 286 6.78 10.71 -3.15
C LEU A 286 6.22 9.29 -3.31
N LYS A 287 5.44 8.80 -2.34
CA LYS A 287 4.81 7.47 -2.38
C LYS A 287 3.81 7.32 -3.52
N ALA A 288 3.07 8.38 -3.85
CA ALA A 288 2.09 8.38 -4.95
C ALA A 288 2.71 8.59 -6.33
N ARG A 289 3.89 9.23 -6.41
CA ARG A 289 4.54 9.62 -7.67
C ARG A 289 4.63 8.48 -8.68
N GLY A 290 5.05 7.29 -8.24
CA GLY A 290 5.21 6.13 -9.12
C GLY A 290 3.93 5.74 -9.86
N LEU A 291 2.80 5.68 -9.14
CA LEU A 291 1.49 5.39 -9.71
C LEU A 291 0.98 6.50 -10.62
N ARG A 292 1.20 7.76 -10.23
CA ARG A 292 0.79 8.92 -11.04
C ARG A 292 1.54 8.96 -12.37
N ARG A 293 2.82 8.60 -12.38
CA ARG A 293 3.60 8.42 -13.62
C ARG A 293 3.13 7.23 -14.44
N ALA A 294 2.82 6.10 -13.79
CA ALA A 294 2.27 4.94 -14.50
C ALA A 294 0.91 5.23 -15.15
N LEU A 295 0.05 5.99 -14.48
CA LEU A 295 -1.22 6.48 -15.05
C LEU A 295 -1.00 7.39 -16.27
N ALA A 296 -0.04 8.30 -16.21
CA ALA A 296 0.30 9.17 -17.35
C ALA A 296 0.75 8.33 -18.55
N ARG A 297 1.75 7.45 -18.36
CA ARG A 297 2.25 6.56 -19.43
C ARG A 297 1.16 5.69 -20.02
N ALA A 298 0.33 5.07 -19.17
CA ALA A 298 -0.76 4.22 -19.62
C ALA A 298 -1.82 4.97 -20.44
N ALA A 299 -2.07 6.26 -20.13
CA ALA A 299 -2.99 7.10 -20.90
C ALA A 299 -2.47 7.42 -22.31
N GLY A 300 -1.15 7.50 -22.48
CA GLY A 300 -0.50 7.76 -23.77
C GLY A 300 -0.55 6.60 -24.77
N THR A 301 -0.96 5.40 -24.36
CA THR A 301 -0.92 4.20 -25.22
C THR A 301 -2.04 4.12 -26.25
N GLY A 302 -3.12 4.91 -26.11
CA GLY A 302 -4.24 4.95 -27.05
C GLY A 302 -5.05 3.64 -27.14
N LEU A 303 -4.72 2.62 -26.34
CA LEU A 303 -5.44 1.35 -26.31
C LEU A 303 -6.86 1.56 -25.77
N PRO A 304 -7.87 0.88 -26.36
CA PRO A 304 -9.24 1.00 -25.89
C PRO A 304 -9.32 0.63 -24.40
N THR A 305 -10.08 1.42 -23.66
CA THR A 305 -10.27 1.20 -22.21
C THR A 305 -10.99 -0.11 -21.88
N THR A 306 -11.58 -0.76 -22.87
CA THR A 306 -12.27 -2.05 -22.77
C THR A 306 -11.33 -3.19 -23.13
N ALA A 307 -11.25 -4.22 -22.28
CA ALA A 307 -10.94 -5.56 -22.78
C ALA A 307 -12.04 -5.94 -23.79
N PRO A 308 -11.75 -6.68 -24.89
CA PRO A 308 -12.81 -7.24 -25.71
C PRO A 308 -13.72 -8.09 -24.81
N ASP A 309 -15.04 -7.98 -24.99
CA ASP A 309 -15.99 -8.87 -24.31
C ASP A 309 -15.55 -10.31 -24.61
N ILE A 310 -15.03 -10.99 -23.59
CA ILE A 310 -14.72 -12.41 -23.68
C ILE A 310 -16.08 -13.11 -23.59
N ALA A 311 -16.58 -13.53 -24.75
CA ALA A 311 -17.81 -14.30 -24.91
C ALA A 311 -17.71 -15.69 -24.28
#